data_AF-D5ALL5-F1
#
_entry.id   AF-D5ALL5-F1
#
_cell.length_a   1.000
_cell.length_b   1.000
_cell.length_c   1.000
_cell.angle_alpha   90.00
_cell.angle_beta   90.00
_cell.angle_gamma   90.00
#
_symmetry.space_group_name_H-M   'P 1'
#
loop_
_entity.id
_entity.type
_entity.pdbx_description
1 polymer ?
#
loop_
_entity_poly.entity_id
_entity_poly.type
_entity_poly.pdbx_seq_one_letter_code
_entity_poly.pdbx_strand_id
1 'polypeptide(L)'
;MKAHSTNAAHAANKKASGFQLIEVLLYGIACIQSLPKEQQEREKMLEMCKIARLRDTPTLALTLWGIETLIGREIDLWPAGGGFRFDGAYSDEELDQEAAVRAEIKQRKERFEETGALIDAPPSDVIRFF
;
A
#
# COMPACT_ATOMS: atom_id res chain seq x y z
N MET A 1 -5.90 9.92 39.11
CA MET A 1 -5.25 9.16 38.01
C MET A 1 -6.20 9.11 36.80
N LYS A 2 -6.15 10.09 35.87
CA LYS A 2 -7.00 10.11 34.65
C LYS A 2 -6.28 10.69 33.41
N ALA A 3 -4.95 10.83 33.45
CA ALA A 3 -4.19 11.48 32.38
C ALA A 3 -3.51 10.49 31.38
N HIS A 4 -3.55 9.18 31.62
CA HIS A 4 -2.89 8.18 30.74
C HIS A 4 -3.82 7.54 29.71
N SER A 5 -5.15 7.63 29.88
CA SER A 5 -6.11 6.99 28.97
C SER A 5 -6.39 7.81 27.69
N THR A 6 -6.30 9.15 27.75
CA THR A 6 -6.58 10.04 26.61
C THR A 6 -5.48 10.05 25.55
N ASN A 7 -4.20 9.98 25.95
CA ASN A 7 -3.08 10.00 25.00
C ASN A 7 -2.98 8.71 24.16
N ALA A 8 -3.27 7.55 24.76
CA ALA A 8 -3.26 6.27 24.05
C ALA A 8 -4.39 6.18 23.01
N ALA A 9 -5.60 6.64 23.37
CA ALA A 9 -6.73 6.70 22.44
C ALA A 9 -6.49 7.70 21.29
N HIS A 10 -5.88 8.85 21.58
CA HIS A 10 -5.58 9.85 20.55
C HIS A 10 -4.48 9.38 19.59
N ALA A 11 -3.45 8.70 20.09
CA ALA A 11 -2.40 8.08 19.27
C ALA A 11 -2.94 6.91 18.42
N ALA A 12 -3.84 6.09 18.96
CA ALA A 12 -4.51 5.02 18.22
C ALA A 12 -5.40 5.58 17.10
N ASN A 13 -6.14 6.66 17.35
CA ASN A 13 -7.00 7.31 16.36
C ASN A 13 -6.18 7.95 15.21
N LYS A 14 -5.02 8.55 15.53
CA LYS A 14 -4.09 9.10 14.53
C LYS A 14 -3.39 8.03 13.70
N LYS A 15 -3.16 6.84 14.28
CA LYS A 15 -2.64 5.66 13.54
C LYS A 15 -3.71 5.07 12.63
N ALA A 16 -4.96 4.96 13.10
CA ALA A 16 -6.09 4.47 12.31
C ALA A 16 -6.38 5.38 11.10
N SER A 17 -6.34 6.71 11.27
CA SER A 17 -6.55 7.65 10.16
C SER A 17 -5.45 7.60 9.11
N GLY A 18 -4.20 7.34 9.52
CA GLY A 18 -3.08 7.14 8.60
C GLY A 18 -3.20 5.86 7.77
N PHE A 19 -3.69 4.78 8.39
CA PHE A 19 -3.90 3.47 7.74
C PHE A 19 -5.05 3.53 6.72
N GLN A 20 -6.16 4.19 7.05
CA GLN A 20 -7.27 4.39 6.12
C GLN A 20 -6.89 5.24 4.90
N LEU A 21 -5.98 6.22 5.08
CA LEU A 21 -5.58 7.09 3.98
C LEU A 21 -4.75 6.36 2.92
N ILE A 22 -3.90 5.40 3.30
CA ILE A 22 -3.09 4.64 2.33
C ILE A 22 -3.96 3.69 1.52
N GLU A 23 -4.95 3.03 2.13
CA GLU A 23 -5.87 2.15 1.41
C GLU A 23 -6.65 2.92 0.34
N VAL A 24 -7.25 4.06 0.70
CA VAL A 24 -7.97 4.92 -0.23
C VAL A 24 -7.06 5.40 -1.36
N LEU A 25 -5.80 5.72 -1.06
CA LEU A 25 -4.82 6.16 -2.05
C LEU A 25 -4.50 5.04 -3.05
N LEU A 26 -4.26 3.82 -2.55
CA LEU A 26 -3.98 2.64 -3.37
C LEU A 26 -5.18 2.24 -4.24
N TYR A 27 -6.42 2.30 -3.73
CA TYR A 27 -7.61 2.15 -4.56
C TYR A 27 -7.71 3.23 -5.63
N GLY A 28 -7.43 4.48 -5.28
CA GLY A 28 -7.42 5.58 -6.24
C GLY A 28 -6.41 5.36 -7.38
N ILE A 29 -5.19 4.95 -7.04
CA ILE A 29 -4.15 4.59 -8.02
C ILE A 29 -4.64 3.44 -8.90
N ALA A 30 -5.19 2.38 -8.29
CA ALA A 30 -5.75 1.27 -9.02
C ALA A 30 -6.81 1.76 -10.02
N CYS A 31 -7.82 2.50 -9.57
CA CYS A 31 -8.87 3.04 -10.43
C CYS A 31 -8.31 3.82 -11.63
N ILE A 32 -7.32 4.68 -11.40
CA ILE A 32 -6.68 5.42 -12.50
C ILE A 32 -5.98 4.45 -13.46
N GLN A 33 -5.22 3.47 -12.96
CA GLN A 33 -4.50 2.51 -13.80
C GLN A 33 -5.40 1.56 -14.59
N SER A 34 -6.67 1.39 -14.20
CA SER A 34 -7.64 0.63 -15.01
C SER A 34 -8.20 1.41 -16.21
N LEU A 35 -7.99 2.72 -16.28
CA LEU A 35 -8.45 3.55 -17.39
C LEU A 35 -7.52 3.41 -18.62
N PRO A 36 -8.02 3.68 -19.84
CA PRO A 36 -7.17 3.87 -21.02
C PRO A 36 -6.09 4.92 -20.75
N LYS A 37 -4.88 4.76 -21.32
CA LYS A 37 -3.70 5.61 -21.02
C LYS A 37 -3.97 7.09 -21.17
N GLU A 38 -4.80 7.47 -22.14
CA GLU A 38 -5.18 8.85 -22.46
C GLU A 38 -6.07 9.49 -21.39
N GLN A 39 -6.71 8.66 -20.56
CA GLN A 39 -7.58 9.05 -19.45
C GLN A 39 -6.91 8.86 -18.08
N GLN A 40 -5.70 8.30 -18.07
CA GLN A 40 -4.93 8.21 -16.84
C GLN A 40 -4.40 9.61 -16.53
N GLU A 41 -4.95 10.23 -15.50
CA GLU A 41 -4.49 11.50 -14.90
C GLU A 41 -3.05 11.34 -14.36
N ARG A 42 -2.09 11.24 -15.28
CA ARG A 42 -0.78 10.63 -15.05
C ARG A 42 0.01 11.36 -13.98
N GLU A 43 0.07 12.69 -14.04
CA GLU A 43 0.80 13.50 -13.05
C GLU A 43 0.25 13.26 -11.64
N LYS A 44 -1.07 13.29 -11.49
CA LYS A 44 -1.74 13.05 -10.21
C LYS A 44 -1.53 11.62 -9.72
N MET A 45 -1.59 10.64 -10.60
CA MET A 45 -1.28 9.24 -10.28
C MET A 45 0.17 9.09 -9.79
N LEU A 46 1.14 9.72 -10.46
CA LEU A 46 2.55 9.67 -10.06
C LEU A 46 2.75 10.29 -8.66
N GLU A 47 2.10 11.41 -8.36
CA GLU A 47 2.10 12.01 -7.02
C GLU A 47 1.49 11.08 -5.96
N MET A 48 0.36 10.44 -6.28
CA MET A 48 -0.26 9.46 -5.39
C MET A 48 0.69 8.28 -5.13
N CYS A 49 1.37 7.75 -6.16
CA CYS A 49 2.38 6.70 -5.99
C CYS A 49 3.54 7.16 -5.10
N LYS A 50 4.03 8.40 -5.24
CA LYS A 50 5.06 8.98 -4.36
C LYS A 50 4.59 9.02 -2.91
N ILE A 51 3.38 9.52 -2.65
CA ILE A 51 2.82 9.61 -1.30
C ILE A 51 2.63 8.21 -0.69
N ALA A 52 2.16 7.23 -1.48
CA ALA A 52 1.96 5.86 -1.02
C ALA A 52 3.27 5.23 -0.54
N ARG A 53 4.36 5.45 -1.29
CA ARG A 53 5.71 4.93 -0.99
C ARG A 53 6.36 5.53 0.25
N LEU A 54 5.82 6.60 0.82
CA LEU A 54 6.31 7.15 2.10
C LEU A 54 5.95 6.27 3.32
N ARG A 55 5.14 5.22 3.12
CA ARG A 55 4.85 4.23 4.16
C ARG A 55 6.03 3.27 4.34
N ASP A 56 6.17 2.76 5.56
CA ASP A 56 7.14 1.71 5.85
C ASP A 56 6.83 0.43 5.05
N THR A 57 7.89 -0.28 4.68
CA THR A 57 7.83 -1.48 3.83
C THR A 57 6.82 -2.52 4.32
N PRO A 58 6.80 -2.93 5.60
CA PRO A 58 5.84 -3.94 6.08
C PRO A 58 4.38 -3.50 5.92
N THR A 59 4.07 -2.26 6.29
CA THR A 59 2.71 -1.72 6.18
C THR A 59 2.28 -1.56 4.73
N LEU A 60 3.17 -1.04 3.88
CA LEU A 60 2.89 -0.88 2.45
C LEU A 60 2.67 -2.23 1.79
N ALA A 61 3.51 -3.23 2.07
CA ALA A 61 3.40 -4.58 1.53
C ALA A 61 2.06 -5.24 1.91
N LEU A 62 1.68 -5.19 3.20
CA LEU A 62 0.43 -5.78 3.68
C LEU A 62 -0.80 -5.13 3.01
N THR A 63 -0.81 -3.80 2.95
CA THR A 63 -1.93 -3.04 2.37
C THR A 63 -2.01 -3.24 0.86
N LEU A 64 -0.88 -3.18 0.16
CA LEU A 64 -0.79 -3.39 -1.27
C LEU A 64 -1.28 -4.78 -1.65
N TRP A 65 -0.79 -5.82 -0.97
CA TRP A 65 -1.22 -7.19 -1.22
C TRP A 65 -2.72 -7.39 -0.98
N GLY A 66 -3.26 -6.83 0.11
CA GLY A 66 -4.70 -6.89 0.38
C GLY A 66 -5.53 -6.26 -0.74
N ILE A 67 -5.12 -5.09 -1.23
CA ILE A 67 -5.85 -4.40 -2.30
C ILE A 67 -5.70 -5.11 -3.63
N GLU A 68 -4.48 -5.51 -4.03
CA GLU A 68 -4.22 -6.27 -5.26
C GLU A 68 -5.03 -7.57 -5.30
N THR A 69 -5.16 -8.24 -4.15
CA THR A 69 -6.02 -9.43 -4.00
C THR A 69 -7.48 -9.07 -4.19
N LEU A 70 -7.98 -8.01 -3.54
CA LEU A 70 -9.38 -7.61 -3.68
C LEU A 70 -9.74 -7.21 -5.11
N ILE A 71 -8.89 -6.46 -5.80
CA ILE A 71 -9.16 -5.99 -7.17
C ILE A 71 -8.79 -7.02 -8.24
N GLY A 72 -8.13 -8.12 -7.85
CA GLY A 72 -7.74 -9.22 -8.74
C GLY A 72 -6.63 -8.86 -9.74
N ARG A 73 -5.79 -7.86 -9.46
CA ARG A 73 -4.67 -7.45 -10.32
C ARG A 73 -3.61 -6.68 -9.55
N GLU A 74 -2.39 -6.67 -10.07
CA GLU A 74 -1.28 -5.88 -9.52
C GLU A 74 -1.47 -4.38 -9.76
N ILE A 75 -0.98 -3.60 -8.80
CA ILE A 75 -0.89 -2.14 -8.89
C ILE A 75 0.56 -1.77 -9.15
N ASP A 76 0.80 -0.93 -10.16
CA ASP A 76 2.12 -0.38 -10.43
C ASP A 76 2.38 0.84 -9.53
N LEU A 77 3.08 0.63 -8.41
CA LEU A 77 3.48 1.72 -7.52
C LEU A 77 4.80 2.40 -7.92
N TRP A 78 5.52 1.85 -8.90
CA TRP A 78 6.75 2.42 -9.46
C TRP A 78 6.63 2.67 -10.98
N PRO A 79 5.61 3.43 -11.43
CA PRO A 79 5.40 3.71 -12.85
C PRO A 79 6.48 4.64 -13.42
N ALA A 80 6.90 4.41 -14.66
CA ALA A 80 7.91 5.22 -15.34
C ALA A 80 7.69 6.74 -15.19
N GLY A 81 8.74 7.47 -14.77
CA GLY A 81 8.69 8.91 -14.48
C GLY A 81 8.16 9.25 -13.08
N GLY A 82 7.92 8.25 -12.23
CA GLY A 82 7.37 8.42 -10.88
C GLY A 82 8.42 8.63 -9.78
N GLY A 83 9.71 8.65 -10.08
CA GLY A 83 10.77 8.81 -9.08
C GLY A 83 10.79 10.18 -8.39
N PHE A 84 11.48 10.27 -7.25
CA PHE A 84 11.61 11.53 -6.49
C PHE A 84 12.60 12.51 -7.11
N ARG A 85 13.45 12.07 -8.04
CA ARG A 85 14.37 12.96 -8.76
C ARG A 85 13.63 13.92 -9.70
N PHE A 86 14.27 15.03 -10.06
CA PHE A 86 13.68 16.09 -10.88
C PHE A 86 13.27 15.60 -12.28
N ASP A 87 14.02 14.66 -12.85
CA ASP A 87 13.75 14.01 -14.13
C ASP A 87 12.72 12.86 -14.03
N GLY A 88 12.21 12.59 -12.83
CA GLY A 88 11.30 11.47 -12.57
C GLY A 88 11.99 10.11 -12.54
N ALA A 89 13.33 10.05 -12.55
CA ALA A 89 14.06 8.80 -12.38
C ALA A 89 14.05 8.34 -10.92
N TYR A 90 14.04 7.02 -10.73
CA TYR A 90 14.17 6.40 -9.42
C TYR A 90 15.61 6.47 -8.91
N SER A 91 15.78 6.70 -7.62
CA SER A 91 17.06 6.43 -6.96
C SER A 91 17.24 4.94 -6.66
N ASP A 92 18.48 4.54 -6.35
CA ASP A 92 18.77 3.16 -5.97
C ASP A 92 17.99 2.79 -4.68
N GLU A 93 17.85 3.73 -3.74
CA GLU A 93 17.04 3.52 -2.52
C GLU A 93 15.55 3.30 -2.83
N GLU A 94 15.00 3.99 -3.84
CA GLU A 94 13.60 3.78 -4.24
C GLU A 94 13.38 2.41 -4.89
N LEU A 95 14.37 1.91 -5.63
CA LEU A 95 14.35 0.59 -6.26
C LEU A 95 14.59 -0.52 -5.23
N ASP A 96 15.47 -0.29 -4.27
CA ASP A 96 15.66 -1.18 -3.13
C ASP A 96 14.38 -1.29 -2.30
N GLN A 97 13.65 -0.18 -2.12
CA GLN A 97 12.34 -0.20 -1.46
C GLN A 97 11.32 -1.02 -2.26
N GLU A 98 11.27 -0.88 -3.59
CA GLU A 98 10.41 -1.69 -4.45
C GLU A 98 10.67 -3.18 -4.26
N ALA A 99 11.95 -3.57 -4.37
CA ALA A 99 12.38 -4.94 -4.20
C ALA A 99 12.02 -5.47 -2.80
N ALA A 100 12.23 -4.67 -1.76
CA ALA A 100 11.89 -5.04 -0.38
C ALA A 100 10.37 -5.23 -0.18
N VAL A 101 9.54 -4.33 -0.74
CA VAL A 101 8.07 -4.45 -0.66
C VAL A 101 7.60 -5.72 -1.37
N ARG A 102 8.08 -5.98 -2.60
CA ARG A 102 7.69 -7.18 -3.35
C ARG A 102 8.18 -8.47 -2.68
N ALA A 103 9.38 -8.47 -2.10
CA ALA A 103 9.90 -9.60 -1.33
C ALA A 103 9.04 -9.87 -0.07
N GLU A 104 8.64 -8.84 0.67
CA GLU A 104 7.76 -8.97 1.83
C GLU A 104 6.38 -9.55 1.46
N ILE A 105 5.79 -9.08 0.35
CA ILE A 105 4.52 -9.63 -0.17
C ILE A 105 4.68 -11.12 -0.51
N LYS A 106 5.78 -11.48 -1.19
CA LYS A 106 6.07 -12.87 -1.55
C LYS A 106 6.17 -13.76 -0.31
N GLN A 107 6.95 -13.35 0.68
CA GLN A 107 7.10 -14.12 1.93
C GLN A 107 5.79 -14.28 2.69
N ARG A 108 4.92 -13.26 2.67
CA ARG A 108 3.58 -13.35 3.28
C ARG A 108 2.69 -14.35 2.56
N LYS A 109 2.66 -14.31 1.22
CA LYS A 109 1.92 -15.28 0.40
C LYS A 109 2.39 -16.70 0.69
N GLU A 110 3.70 -16.94 0.69
CA GLU A 110 4.29 -18.26 1.01
C GLU A 110 3.89 -18.73 2.41
N ARG A 111 4.00 -17.88 3.44
CA ARG A 111 3.54 -18.23 4.80
C ARG A 111 2.05 -18.54 4.86
N PHE A 112 1.22 -17.79 4.15
CA PHE A 112 -0.23 -18.03 4.13
C PHE A 112 -0.57 -19.35 3.43
N GLU A 113 0.08 -19.66 2.33
CA GLU A 113 -0.08 -20.94 1.62
C GLU A 113 0.36 -22.13 2.47
N GLU A 114 1.43 -21.98 3.26
CA GLU A 114 1.93 -23.02 4.15
C GLU A 114 1.05 -23.23 5.39
N THR A 115 0.58 -22.15 6.00
CA THR A 115 -0.08 -22.21 7.32
C THR A 115 -1.60 -22.12 7.27
N GLY A 116 -2.16 -21.51 6.22
CA GLY A 116 -3.58 -21.12 6.16
C GLY A 116 -4.02 -20.17 7.27
N ALA A 117 -3.08 -19.57 8.01
CA ALA A 117 -3.40 -18.78 9.18
C ALA A 117 -3.99 -17.42 8.78
N LEU A 118 -5.11 -17.03 9.40
CA LEU A 118 -5.78 -15.75 9.12
C LEU A 118 -4.91 -14.52 9.42
N ILE A 119 -3.90 -14.66 10.29
CA ILE A 119 -2.91 -13.60 10.57
C ILE A 119 -1.99 -13.33 9.36
N ASP A 120 -1.79 -14.34 8.52
CA ASP A 120 -0.99 -14.24 7.30
C ASP A 120 -1.87 -14.05 6.05
N ALA A 121 -3.20 -14.09 6.17
CA ALA A 121 -4.12 -13.86 5.06
C ALA A 121 -4.04 -12.42 4.52
N PRO A 122 -4.37 -12.20 3.23
CA PRO A 122 -4.52 -10.84 2.73
C PRO A 122 -5.65 -10.14 3.52
N PRO A 123 -5.49 -8.87 3.91
CA PRO A 123 -6.48 -8.13 4.71
C PRO A 123 -7.91 -8.16 4.13
N SER A 124 -8.04 -8.26 2.80
CA SER A 124 -9.31 -8.37 2.08
C SER A 124 -10.10 -9.65 2.41
N ASP A 125 -9.43 -10.73 2.82
CA ASP A 125 -10.05 -12.03 3.06
C ASP A 125 -10.57 -12.19 4.51
N VAL A 126 -10.18 -11.26 5.41
CA VAL A 126 -10.56 -11.31 6.83
C VAL A 126 -11.95 -10.72 7.07
N ILE A 127 -12.52 -9.96 6.12
CA ILE A 127 -13.88 -9.40 6.20
C ILE A 127 -14.78 -10.02 5.11
N ARG A 128 -15.31 -11.22 5.36
CA ARG A 128 -16.53 -11.69 4.71
C ARG A 128 -17.71 -11.38 5.64
N PHE A 129 -18.47 -10.32 5.35
CA PHE A 129 -19.78 -10.14 5.96
C PHE A 129 -20.71 -11.23 5.39
N PHE A 130 -21.14 -12.14 6.25
CA PHE A 130 -22.24 -13.08 5.98
C PHE A 130 -23.58 -12.37 6.14
#